data_AF-A0ABD3HM85-F1
#
_entry.id   AF-A0ABD3HM85-F1
#
_cell.length_a   1.000
_cell.length_b   1.000
_cell.length_c   1.000
_cell.angle_alpha   90.00
_cell.angle_beta   90.00
_cell.angle_gamma   90.00
#
_symmetry.space_group_name_H-M   'P 1'
#
loop_
_entity.id
_entity.type
_entity.pdbx_description
1 polymer ?
#
loop_
_entity_poly.entity_id
_entity_poly.type
_entity_poly.pdbx_seq_one_letter_code
_entity_poly.pdbx_strand_id
1 'polypeptide(L)'
;MTLRLVSFAATPYPGNDLFEESIVESMIGVRLRRTEAVVTFITYIILESWPQTERAFLKQPVFLSSKLSKKGKAPGKAGTRYWKNVGLGFKTPREAIEGTYIDKKCPFTGNVSIRGRILTGTVYCTKMTRTITVRRDYLHFVPKYQRYEKRHSNLSAHVSPCFRVKEGDKVIVGQCRPLSKTVRFNVLKVIPAGSSDGGSKKVFAAI
;
A
#
# COMPACT_ATOMS: atom_id res chain seq x y z
N MET A 1 -5.89 -31.83 -37.69
CA MET A 1 -5.56 -32.42 -36.37
C MET A 1 -6.12 -31.51 -35.29
N THR A 2 -7.10 -32.01 -34.56
CA THR A 2 -7.88 -31.29 -33.55
C THR A 2 -7.08 -31.13 -32.27
N LEU A 3 -6.76 -29.89 -31.89
CA LEU A 3 -6.15 -29.60 -30.59
C LEU A 3 -7.23 -29.27 -29.56
N ARG A 4 -7.29 -30.13 -28.54
CA ARG A 4 -8.11 -29.99 -27.34
C ARG A 4 -7.67 -28.76 -26.54
N LEU A 5 -8.62 -27.88 -26.21
CA LEU A 5 -8.46 -26.90 -25.14
C LEU A 5 -8.58 -27.63 -23.80
N VAL A 6 -7.46 -27.83 -23.12
CA VAL A 6 -7.45 -28.18 -21.70
C VAL A 6 -7.58 -26.89 -20.92
N SER A 7 -8.72 -26.73 -20.25
CA SER A 7 -9.01 -25.65 -19.32
C SER A 7 -8.05 -25.71 -18.13
N PHE A 8 -7.23 -24.67 -17.92
CA PHE A 8 -6.50 -24.50 -16.66
C PHE A 8 -6.95 -23.19 -16.00
N ALA A 9 -7.53 -23.34 -14.81
CA ALA A 9 -8.01 -22.24 -13.99
C ALA A 9 -6.84 -21.42 -13.44
N ALA A 10 -6.83 -20.12 -13.69
CA ALA A 10 -5.90 -19.19 -13.07
C ALA A 10 -6.43 -18.78 -11.68
N THR A 11 -5.67 -19.11 -10.63
CA THR A 11 -5.88 -18.57 -9.29
C THR A 11 -5.22 -17.19 -9.17
N PRO A 12 -5.78 -16.24 -8.39
CA PRO A 12 -5.26 -14.89 -8.31
C PRO A 12 -4.28 -14.74 -7.13
N TYR A 13 -2.98 -14.65 -7.39
CA TYR A 13 -2.03 -13.99 -6.48
C TYR A 13 -0.93 -13.24 -7.26
N PRO A 14 -0.54 -12.03 -6.81
CA PRO A 14 0.54 -11.27 -7.40
C PRO A 14 1.85 -11.60 -6.69
N GLY A 15 2.68 -12.42 -7.32
CA GLY A 15 4.09 -12.63 -6.97
C GLY A 15 4.96 -12.04 -8.07
N ASN A 16 5.94 -11.22 -7.69
CA ASN A 16 6.99 -10.76 -8.59
C ASN A 16 7.90 -11.95 -8.90
N ASP A 17 7.74 -12.56 -10.06
CA ASP A 17 8.69 -13.54 -10.59
C ASP A 17 9.49 -12.88 -11.71
N LEU A 18 10.72 -12.51 -11.36
CA LEU A 18 11.81 -12.16 -12.26
C LEU A 18 12.18 -13.39 -13.09
N PHE A 19 11.38 -13.76 -14.09
CA PHE A 19 11.68 -14.91 -14.94
C PHE A 19 10.95 -14.89 -16.30
N GLU A 20 10.88 -13.74 -16.98
CA GLU A 20 10.37 -13.66 -18.37
C GLU A 20 11.08 -12.58 -19.21
N GLU A 21 12.40 -12.44 -19.07
CA GLU A 21 13.21 -11.63 -20.00
C GLU A 21 13.90 -12.45 -21.11
N SER A 22 13.70 -13.77 -21.19
CA SER A 22 14.47 -14.61 -22.12
C SER A 22 13.72 -15.18 -23.33
N ILE A 23 12.41 -14.94 -23.49
CA ILE A 23 11.62 -15.56 -24.59
C ILE A 23 11.19 -14.55 -25.67
N VAL A 24 11.24 -13.24 -25.42
CA VAL A 24 10.72 -12.24 -26.39
C VAL A 24 11.74 -11.87 -27.48
N GLU A 25 13.04 -12.13 -27.30
CA GLU A 25 14.06 -11.79 -28.31
C GLU A 25 14.22 -12.82 -29.44
N SER A 26 13.65 -14.02 -29.34
CA SER A 26 13.87 -15.07 -30.35
C SER A 26 12.81 -15.14 -31.46
N MET A 27 11.74 -14.31 -31.41
CA MET A 27 10.61 -14.45 -32.33
C MET A 27 10.28 -13.24 -33.22
N ILE A 28 11.13 -12.21 -33.25
CA ILE A 28 10.97 -11.09 -34.19
C ILE A 28 12.25 -10.95 -35.02
N GLY A 29 12.39 -11.85 -35.99
CA GLY A 29 13.34 -11.71 -37.10
C GLY A 29 12.92 -10.64 -38.11
N VAL A 30 12.71 -9.40 -37.66
CA VAL A 30 12.42 -8.27 -38.56
C VAL A 30 13.31 -7.10 -38.21
N ARG A 31 14.10 -6.66 -39.20
CA ARG A 31 14.95 -5.47 -39.15
C ARG A 31 14.04 -4.23 -39.09
N LEU A 32 13.64 -3.81 -37.89
CA LEU A 32 12.79 -2.62 -37.68
C LEU A 32 13.48 -1.37 -38.26
N ARG A 33 12.80 -0.70 -39.19
CA ARG A 33 13.21 0.63 -39.66
C ARG A 33 13.11 1.62 -38.50
N ARG A 34 14.07 2.55 -38.42
CA ARG A 34 14.24 3.57 -37.37
C ARG A 34 12.96 4.34 -36.99
N THR A 35 11.96 4.39 -37.85
CA THR A 35 10.66 5.07 -37.63
C THR A 35 9.67 4.23 -36.82
N GLU A 36 9.75 2.90 -36.85
CA GLU A 36 8.84 2.02 -36.10
C GLU A 36 9.30 1.80 -34.65
N ALA A 37 10.61 1.88 -34.41
CA ALA A 37 11.20 1.83 -33.06
C ALA A 37 10.73 2.99 -32.16
N VAL A 38 10.46 4.16 -32.74
CA VAL A 38 9.94 5.33 -31.99
C VAL A 38 8.46 5.14 -31.65
N VAL A 39 7.68 4.52 -32.54
CA VAL A 39 6.25 4.23 -32.29
C VAL A 39 6.09 3.17 -31.21
N THR A 40 6.93 2.13 -31.20
CA THR A 40 6.96 1.13 -30.12
C THR A 40 7.52 1.67 -28.81
N PHE A 41 8.50 2.59 -28.83
CA PHE A 41 8.96 3.29 -27.62
C PHE A 41 7.88 4.21 -27.02
N ILE A 42 7.12 4.91 -27.87
CA ILE A 42 6.05 5.83 -27.43
C ILE A 42 4.85 5.05 -26.89
N THR A 43 4.50 3.89 -27.46
CA THR A 43 3.45 3.03 -26.88
C THR A 43 3.88 2.34 -25.59
N TYR A 44 5.17 2.00 -25.43
CA TYR A 44 5.71 1.46 -24.18
C TYR A 44 5.66 2.47 -23.02
N ILE A 45 5.85 3.77 -23.30
CA ILE A 45 5.74 4.85 -22.29
C ILE A 45 4.28 5.14 -21.90
N ILE A 46 3.30 4.91 -22.79
CA ILE A 46 1.87 5.11 -22.49
C ILE A 46 1.27 3.97 -21.64
N LEU A 47 1.94 2.80 -21.58
CA LEU A 47 1.51 1.64 -20.78
C LEU A 47 1.96 1.65 -19.31
N GLU A 48 2.73 2.66 -18.86
CA GLU A 48 2.98 2.90 -17.43
C GLU A 48 1.91 3.81 -16.76
N SER A 49 0.70 3.86 -17.32
CA SER A 49 -0.44 4.42 -16.59
C SER A 49 -0.95 3.40 -15.58
N TRP A 50 -0.83 3.70 -14.29
CA TRP A 50 -1.53 2.93 -13.26
C TRP A 50 -3.02 2.88 -13.62
N PRO A 51 -3.58 1.69 -13.89
CA PRO A 51 -4.90 1.59 -14.46
C PRO A 51 -5.91 2.11 -13.44
N GLN A 52 -6.77 3.02 -13.89
CA GLN A 52 -7.92 3.43 -13.11
C GLN A 52 -8.81 2.21 -12.84
N THR A 53 -8.66 1.63 -11.66
CA THR A 53 -9.30 0.36 -11.28
C THR A 53 -10.80 0.53 -11.05
N GLU A 54 -11.25 1.76 -10.77
CA GLU A 54 -12.63 2.08 -10.46
C GLU A 54 -13.34 2.70 -11.66
N ARG A 55 -14.63 2.36 -11.87
CA ARG A 55 -15.45 2.87 -12.98
C ARG A 55 -15.56 4.40 -12.99
N ALA A 56 -15.48 5.04 -11.82
CA ALA A 56 -15.50 6.48 -11.68
C ALA A 56 -14.07 7.05 -11.66
N PHE A 57 -13.86 8.17 -12.35
CA PHE A 57 -12.60 8.91 -12.28
C PHE A 57 -12.40 9.47 -10.87
N LEU A 58 -11.49 8.87 -10.11
CA LEU A 58 -11.11 9.35 -8.80
C LEU A 58 -10.22 10.59 -8.96
N LYS A 59 -10.53 11.66 -8.22
CA LYS A 59 -9.74 12.89 -8.17
C LYS A 59 -9.56 13.39 -6.74
N GLN A 60 -8.47 14.12 -6.50
CA GLN A 60 -8.30 14.85 -5.24
C GLN A 60 -9.14 16.14 -5.26
N PRO A 61 -9.69 16.58 -4.11
CA PRO A 61 -10.56 17.76 -4.06
C PRO A 61 -9.82 19.07 -4.30
N VAL A 62 -8.49 19.09 -4.14
CA VAL A 62 -7.64 20.31 -4.24
C VAL A 62 -7.06 20.51 -5.66
N PHE A 63 -7.52 19.76 -6.66
CA PHE A 63 -7.13 20.05 -8.04
C PHE A 63 -8.06 21.12 -8.66
N LEU A 64 -7.85 22.38 -8.30
CA LEU A 64 -8.13 23.48 -9.23
C LEU A 64 -7.02 23.40 -10.28
N SER A 65 -7.37 23.36 -11.57
CA SER A 65 -6.41 23.31 -12.68
C SER A 65 -5.60 24.62 -12.75
N SER A 66 -4.75 24.87 -11.76
CA SER A 66 -3.75 25.91 -11.85
C SER A 66 -2.70 25.40 -12.83
N LYS A 67 -2.54 26.16 -13.91
CA LYS A 67 -1.61 25.91 -15.01
C LYS A 67 -0.28 25.41 -14.43
N LEU A 68 0.25 24.29 -14.93
CA LEU A 68 1.57 23.77 -14.55
C LEU A 68 2.59 24.91 -14.65
N SER A 69 3.01 25.47 -13.52
CA SER A 69 4.07 26.47 -13.53
C SER A 69 5.36 25.73 -13.88
N LYS A 70 5.89 25.96 -15.08
CA LYS A 70 7.13 25.38 -15.61
C LYS A 70 8.38 25.87 -14.88
N LYS A 71 8.44 25.78 -13.54
CA LYS A 71 9.68 26.03 -12.78
C LYS A 71 10.16 24.71 -12.22
N GLY A 72 11.14 24.14 -12.92
CA GLY A 72 11.80 22.87 -12.61
C GLY A 72 12.25 22.80 -11.15
N LYS A 73 11.52 22.02 -10.37
CA LYS A 73 11.88 21.65 -9.01
C LYS A 73 11.66 20.14 -8.92
N ALA A 74 12.57 19.45 -8.24
CA ALA A 74 12.63 18.00 -8.15
C ALA A 74 11.26 17.34 -7.83
N PRO A 75 11.00 16.11 -8.32
CA PRO A 75 9.80 15.36 -7.95
C PRO A 75 9.68 15.29 -6.42
N GLY A 76 8.46 15.50 -5.90
CA GLY A 76 8.17 15.52 -4.46
C GLY A 76 8.19 16.90 -3.79
N LYS A 77 8.89 17.90 -4.35
CA LYS A 77 8.82 19.32 -3.89
C LYS A 77 7.95 20.22 -4.79
N ALA A 78 7.53 19.72 -5.95
CA ALA A 78 6.86 20.49 -7.00
C ALA A 78 5.52 19.88 -7.47
N GLY A 79 5.06 18.78 -6.86
CA GLY A 79 3.86 18.09 -7.31
C GLY A 79 2.59 18.80 -6.84
N THR A 80 1.62 18.96 -7.73
CA THR A 80 0.23 19.41 -7.46
C THR A 80 -0.58 18.37 -6.68
N ARG A 81 0.06 17.58 -5.80
CA ARG A 81 -0.58 16.55 -4.99
C ARG A 81 -0.86 17.09 -3.61
N TYR A 82 -2.11 16.97 -3.17
CA TYR A 82 -2.46 17.34 -1.81
C TYR A 82 -2.01 16.26 -0.81
N TRP A 83 -1.26 16.70 0.19
CA TRP A 83 -0.89 15.92 1.36
C TRP A 83 -0.92 16.82 2.59
N LYS A 84 -1.06 16.23 3.77
CA LYS A 84 -1.03 16.93 5.06
C LYS A 84 -0.25 16.15 6.09
N ASN A 85 0.31 16.89 7.05
CA ASN A 85 0.86 16.32 8.27
C ASN A 85 -0.27 15.91 9.21
N VAL A 86 -0.24 14.66 9.70
CA VAL A 86 -1.27 14.12 10.60
C VAL A 86 -1.09 14.64 12.04
N GLY A 87 0.11 15.11 12.38
CA GLY A 87 0.47 15.52 13.74
C GLY A 87 0.89 14.33 14.61
N LEU A 88 0.91 14.54 15.94
CA LEU A 88 1.17 13.48 16.94
C LEU A 88 2.56 12.79 16.80
N GLY A 89 3.53 13.47 16.21
CA GLY A 89 4.91 12.96 16.02
C GLY A 89 5.08 11.94 14.89
N PHE A 90 4.04 11.66 14.10
CA PHE A 90 4.17 10.76 12.94
C PHE A 90 4.73 11.48 11.73
N LYS A 91 5.71 10.84 11.06
CA LYS A 91 6.26 11.31 9.79
C LYS A 91 5.32 10.90 8.65
N THR A 92 5.10 11.80 7.70
CA THR A 92 4.39 11.49 6.46
C THR A 92 5.22 10.53 5.60
N PRO A 93 4.65 9.42 5.11
CA PRO A 93 5.41 8.48 4.27
C PRO A 93 5.74 9.12 2.91
N ARG A 94 6.89 8.76 2.33
CA ARG A 94 7.32 9.25 1.01
C ARG A 94 6.30 8.94 -0.07
N GLU A 95 5.71 7.75 -0.03
CA GLU A 95 4.65 7.34 -0.96
C GLU A 95 3.41 8.26 -0.89
N ALA A 96 3.11 8.90 0.25
CA ALA A 96 2.00 9.87 0.30
C ALA A 96 2.33 11.18 -0.43
N ILE A 97 3.60 11.60 -0.40
CA ILE A 97 4.09 12.86 -0.97
C ILE A 97 4.30 12.71 -2.48
N GLU A 98 4.96 11.63 -2.89
CA GLU A 98 5.42 11.41 -4.27
C GLU A 98 4.51 10.46 -5.06
N GLY A 99 3.72 9.63 -4.38
CA GLY A 99 2.90 8.61 -5.03
C GLY A 99 1.70 9.17 -5.80
N THR A 100 1.12 8.35 -6.66
CA THR A 100 0.02 8.74 -7.58
C THR A 100 -1.34 8.22 -7.16
N TYR A 101 -1.44 7.35 -6.15
CA TYR A 101 -2.70 6.74 -5.72
C TYR A 101 -3.73 7.78 -5.24
N ILE A 102 -5.03 7.49 -5.34
CA ILE A 102 -6.09 8.37 -4.83
C ILE A 102 -6.93 7.61 -3.82
N ASP A 103 -6.97 8.13 -2.59
CA ASP A 103 -7.76 7.55 -1.51
C ASP A 103 -8.36 8.65 -0.62
N LYS A 104 -9.69 8.64 -0.49
CA LYS A 104 -10.46 9.60 0.31
C LYS A 104 -10.38 9.30 1.82
N LYS A 105 -10.12 8.03 2.17
CA LYS A 105 -10.07 7.53 3.56
C LYS A 105 -8.68 7.66 4.18
N CYS A 106 -7.65 7.92 3.37
CA CYS A 106 -6.28 8.10 3.83
C CYS A 106 -6.12 9.30 4.80
N PRO A 107 -5.36 9.15 5.90
CA PRO A 107 -5.11 10.25 6.83
C PRO A 107 -4.12 11.29 6.29
N PHE A 108 -3.25 10.94 5.34
CA PHE A 108 -2.21 11.83 4.78
C PHE A 108 -2.69 12.61 3.56
N THR A 109 -3.34 11.95 2.60
CA THR A 109 -3.74 12.56 1.32
C THR A 109 -5.25 12.80 1.22
N GLY A 110 -6.01 12.35 2.22
CA GLY A 110 -7.46 12.52 2.30
C GLY A 110 -7.91 13.52 3.36
N ASN A 111 -9.23 13.67 3.51
CA ASN A 111 -9.84 14.56 4.50
C ASN A 111 -10.16 13.84 5.83
N VAL A 112 -9.43 12.77 6.17
CA VAL A 112 -9.62 12.07 7.45
C VAL A 112 -8.67 12.66 8.48
N SER A 113 -9.20 13.07 9.64
CA SER A 113 -8.40 13.48 10.79
C SER A 113 -8.30 12.36 11.81
N ILE A 114 -7.12 12.23 12.39
CA ILE A 114 -6.84 11.28 13.46
C ILE A 114 -7.05 11.99 14.78
N ARG A 115 -7.82 11.36 15.69
CA ARG A 115 -8.17 11.91 16.99
C ARG A 115 -8.51 10.81 17.97
N GLY A 116 -8.19 11.02 19.25
CA GLY A 116 -8.48 10.07 20.32
C GLY A 116 -7.38 9.03 20.47
N ARG A 117 -7.78 7.76 20.57
CA ARG A 117 -6.87 6.67 20.97
C ARG A 117 -5.91 6.28 19.84
N ILE A 118 -4.64 6.11 20.19
CA ILE A 118 -3.63 5.48 19.33
C ILE A 118 -3.35 4.09 19.92
N LEU A 119 -3.57 3.06 19.11
CA LEU A 119 -3.45 1.67 19.54
C LEU A 119 -2.37 0.97 18.72
N THR A 120 -1.65 0.06 19.37
CA THR A 120 -0.69 -0.83 18.74
C THR A 120 -1.26 -2.25 18.70
N GLY A 121 -0.97 -2.98 17.62
CA GLY A 121 -1.39 -4.36 17.46
C GLY A 121 -0.68 -5.05 16.31
N THR A 122 -0.90 -6.35 16.19
CA THR A 122 -0.37 -7.17 15.10
C THR A 122 -1.40 -7.31 14.00
N VAL A 123 -0.93 -7.39 12.76
CA VAL A 123 -1.82 -7.61 11.61
C VAL A 123 -2.20 -9.08 11.57
N TYR A 124 -3.49 -9.36 11.72
CA TYR A 124 -4.02 -10.72 11.69
C TYR A 124 -4.32 -11.18 10.27
N CYS A 125 -5.02 -10.36 9.49
CA CYS A 125 -5.32 -10.70 8.10
C CYS A 125 -5.45 -9.44 7.23
N THR A 126 -5.04 -9.59 5.96
CA THR A 126 -5.08 -8.53 4.93
C THR A 126 -5.99 -8.88 3.76
N LYS A 127 -6.96 -9.78 3.98
CA LYS A 127 -7.84 -10.31 2.92
C LYS A 127 -8.81 -9.27 2.33
N MET A 128 -9.08 -8.18 3.04
CA MET A 128 -9.99 -7.12 2.59
C MET A 128 -9.24 -6.06 1.78
N THR A 129 -9.93 -5.44 0.83
CA THR A 129 -9.34 -4.35 0.04
C THR A 129 -9.12 -3.12 0.91
N ARG A 130 -7.86 -2.65 0.97
CA ARG A 130 -7.43 -1.43 1.69
C ARG A 130 -7.84 -1.38 3.17
N THR A 131 -8.19 -2.51 3.77
CA THR A 131 -8.59 -2.62 5.19
C THR A 131 -7.94 -3.86 5.77
N ILE A 132 -7.45 -3.77 7.00
CA ILE A 132 -6.83 -4.89 7.70
C ILE A 132 -7.55 -5.16 9.01
N THR A 133 -7.47 -6.40 9.46
CA THR A 133 -7.87 -6.75 10.83
C THR A 133 -6.62 -6.80 11.69
N VAL A 134 -6.60 -5.94 12.70
CA VAL A 134 -5.53 -5.84 13.69
C VAL A 134 -5.97 -6.58 14.95
N ARG A 135 -5.13 -7.47 15.44
CA ARG A 135 -5.32 -8.21 16.67
C ARG A 135 -4.49 -7.59 17.79
N ARG A 136 -5.10 -7.45 18.95
CA ARG A 136 -4.44 -7.00 20.18
C ARG A 136 -4.62 -8.07 21.24
N ASP A 137 -3.56 -8.82 21.47
CA ASP A 137 -3.48 -9.78 22.57
C ASP A 137 -3.12 -9.03 23.86
N TYR A 138 -3.85 -9.32 24.94
CA TYR A 138 -3.59 -8.76 26.27
C TYR A 138 -3.90 -9.81 27.34
N LEU A 139 -3.27 -9.63 28.50
CA LEU A 139 -3.48 -10.48 29.66
C LEU A 139 -4.55 -9.86 30.54
N HIS A 140 -5.62 -10.60 30.82
CA HIS A 140 -6.67 -10.20 31.74
C HIS A 140 -6.41 -10.85 33.11
N PHE A 141 -6.29 -10.05 34.16
CA PHE A 141 -6.08 -10.54 35.52
C PHE A 141 -7.41 -11.02 36.14
N VAL A 142 -7.43 -12.24 36.66
CA VAL A 142 -8.59 -12.79 37.38
C VAL A 142 -8.35 -12.68 38.89
N PRO A 143 -9.02 -11.74 39.59
CA PRO A 143 -8.69 -11.41 40.98
C PRO A 143 -8.89 -12.58 41.94
N LYS A 144 -9.92 -13.42 41.71
CA LYS A 144 -10.22 -14.59 42.55
C LYS A 144 -9.08 -15.62 42.58
N TYR A 145 -8.38 -15.82 41.47
CA TYR A 145 -7.36 -16.86 41.34
C TYR A 145 -5.94 -16.31 41.25
N GLN A 146 -5.76 -14.99 41.26
CA GLN A 146 -4.48 -14.30 41.08
C GLN A 146 -3.69 -14.78 39.83
N ARG A 147 -4.40 -15.14 38.76
CA ARG A 147 -3.85 -15.65 37.50
C ARG A 147 -4.22 -14.75 36.32
N TYR A 148 -3.42 -14.81 35.26
CA TYR A 148 -3.69 -14.10 34.01
C TYR A 148 -4.27 -15.03 32.94
N GLU A 149 -5.34 -14.58 32.30
CA GLU A 149 -5.95 -15.20 31.12
C GLU A 149 -5.50 -14.47 29.86
N LYS A 150 -5.18 -15.21 28.79
CA LYS A 150 -4.91 -14.61 27.48
C LYS A 150 -6.23 -14.26 26.79
N ARG A 151 -6.47 -12.97 26.56
CA ARG A 151 -7.59 -12.47 25.76
C ARG A 151 -7.09 -11.73 24.54
N HIS A 152 -7.96 -11.62 23.55
CA HIS A 152 -7.67 -10.85 22.36
C HIS A 152 -8.87 -10.01 21.95
N SER A 153 -8.59 -8.90 21.29
CA SER A 153 -9.59 -8.05 20.66
C SER A 153 -9.18 -7.79 19.22
N ASN A 154 -10.14 -7.90 18.31
CA ASN A 154 -9.93 -7.66 16.89
C ASN A 154 -10.51 -6.29 16.52
N LEU A 155 -9.77 -5.57 15.67
CA LEU A 155 -10.09 -4.23 15.25
C LEU A 155 -9.91 -4.11 13.74
N SER A 156 -10.89 -3.58 13.03
CA SER A 156 -10.74 -3.25 11.61
C SER A 156 -10.13 -1.86 11.44
N ALA A 157 -9.04 -1.76 10.70
CA ALA A 157 -8.36 -0.51 10.39
C ALA A 157 -8.22 -0.31 8.87
N HIS A 158 -8.47 0.90 8.38
CA HIS A 158 -8.21 1.25 6.99
C HIS A 158 -6.71 1.47 6.78
N VAL A 159 -6.21 0.92 5.67
CA VAL A 159 -4.82 1.03 5.24
C VAL A 159 -4.77 1.93 4.03
N SER A 160 -4.05 3.05 4.17
CA SER A 160 -3.71 3.86 3.02
C SER A 160 -2.83 3.07 2.06
N PRO A 161 -2.98 3.22 0.73
CA PRO A 161 -2.12 2.57 -0.26
C PRO A 161 -0.62 2.87 -0.10
N CYS A 162 -0.24 3.89 0.70
CA CYS A 162 1.15 4.18 1.08
C CYS A 162 1.86 3.07 1.85
N PHE A 163 1.08 2.15 2.42
CA PHE A 163 1.60 1.14 3.33
C PHE A 163 1.38 -0.22 2.71
N ARG A 164 2.49 -0.89 2.39
CA ARG A 164 2.51 -2.31 2.07
C ARG A 164 2.59 -3.06 3.39
N VAL A 165 1.52 -3.74 3.75
CA VAL A 165 1.36 -4.44 5.02
C VAL A 165 1.26 -5.93 4.77
N LYS A 166 1.99 -6.73 5.54
CA LYS A 166 1.88 -8.20 5.55
C LYS A 166 1.29 -8.69 6.86
N GLU A 167 0.82 -9.93 6.86
CA GLU A 167 0.36 -10.59 8.08
C GLU A 167 1.54 -10.76 9.05
N GLY A 168 1.30 -10.51 10.34
CA GLY A 168 2.35 -10.54 11.38
C GLY A 168 3.11 -9.23 11.61
N ASP A 169 2.95 -8.22 10.76
CA ASP A 169 3.54 -6.90 11.00
C ASP A 169 2.95 -6.23 12.25
N LYS A 170 3.75 -5.41 12.93
CA LYS A 170 3.25 -4.57 14.03
C LYS A 170 2.80 -3.23 13.45
N VAL A 171 1.58 -2.82 13.76
CA VAL A 171 1.00 -1.58 13.24
C VAL A 171 0.58 -0.67 14.37
N ILE A 172 0.80 0.63 14.15
CA ILE A 172 0.29 1.71 14.98
C ILE A 172 -0.90 2.31 14.26
N VAL A 173 -2.03 2.32 14.94
CA VAL A 173 -3.33 2.67 14.38
C VAL A 173 -3.93 3.80 15.19
N GLY A 174 -4.44 4.83 14.51
CA GLY A 174 -5.10 5.98 15.11
C GLY A 174 -6.61 5.91 14.95
N GLN A 175 -7.34 6.27 16.00
CA GLN A 175 -8.78 6.46 15.94
C GLN A 175 -9.14 7.63 15.01
N CYS A 176 -10.27 7.49 14.31
CA CYS A 176 -10.79 8.50 13.40
C CYS A 176 -12.32 8.57 13.47
N ARG A 177 -12.93 9.44 12.65
CA ARG A 177 -14.38 9.40 12.42
C ARG A 177 -14.77 8.05 11.79
N PRO A 178 -16.01 7.55 11.97
CA PRO A 178 -16.43 6.32 11.32
C PRO A 178 -16.26 6.42 9.80
N LEU A 179 -15.53 5.48 9.20
CA LEU A 179 -15.32 5.37 7.74
C LEU A 179 -16.18 4.29 7.12
N SER A 180 -16.52 3.27 7.90
CA SER A 180 -17.48 2.22 7.57
C SER A 180 -18.17 1.73 8.85
N LYS A 181 -19.02 0.69 8.74
CA LYS A 181 -19.71 0.08 9.89
C LYS A 181 -18.73 -0.36 11.00
N THR A 182 -17.62 -0.98 10.60
CA THR A 182 -16.61 -1.52 11.53
C THR A 182 -15.35 -0.66 11.62
N VAL A 183 -15.00 0.06 10.54
CA VAL A 183 -13.74 0.82 10.47
C VAL A 183 -13.90 2.19 11.10
N ARG A 184 -13.27 2.35 12.25
CA ARG A 184 -13.15 3.62 13.00
C ARG A 184 -11.70 4.01 13.24
N PHE A 185 -10.78 3.36 12.54
CA PHE A 185 -9.36 3.40 12.79
C PHE A 185 -8.58 3.39 11.47
N ASN A 186 -7.46 4.12 11.44
CA ASN A 186 -6.56 4.22 10.29
C ASN A 186 -5.13 3.87 10.70
N VAL A 187 -4.41 3.16 9.83
CA VAL A 187 -2.99 2.87 10.03
C VAL A 187 -2.16 4.14 9.86
N LEU A 188 -1.25 4.39 10.80
CA LEU A 188 -0.34 5.55 10.82
C LEU A 188 1.12 5.18 10.58
N LYS A 189 1.55 4.05 11.14
CA LYS A 189 2.92 3.55 11.01
C LYS A 189 2.88 2.03 10.98
N VAL A 190 3.69 1.46 10.09
CA VAL A 190 3.96 0.03 10.02
C VAL A 190 5.38 -0.19 10.53
N ILE A 191 5.54 -1.19 11.40
CA ILE A 191 6.81 -1.68 11.89
C ILE A 191 6.92 -3.11 11.34
N PRO A 192 7.70 -3.32 10.25
CA PRO A 192 7.80 -4.64 9.65
C PRO A 192 8.43 -5.62 10.64
N ALA A 193 7.97 -6.86 10.65
CA ALA A 193 8.42 -7.87 11.63
C ALA A 193 9.94 -8.13 11.61
N GLY A 194 10.62 -7.83 10.49
CA GLY A 194 12.07 -7.96 10.32
C GLY A 194 12.90 -6.71 10.65
N SER A 195 12.29 -5.52 10.86
CA SER A 195 13.04 -4.35 11.32
C SER A 195 13.16 -4.38 12.83
N SER A 196 14.35 -4.69 13.32
CA SER A 196 14.67 -4.70 14.74
C SER A 196 14.55 -3.30 15.34
N ASP A 197 13.48 -3.06 16.12
CA ASP A 197 13.30 -1.85 16.96
C ASP A 197 14.25 -1.83 18.19
N GLY A 198 15.35 -2.59 18.13
CA GLY A 198 16.34 -2.74 19.20
C GLY A 198 17.34 -3.85 18.86
N GLY A 199 18.46 -3.47 18.24
CA GLY A 199 19.58 -4.36 17.94
C GLY A 199 19.49 -5.00 16.56
N SER A 200 20.18 -4.39 15.59
CA SER A 200 20.55 -4.99 14.31
C SER A 200 21.40 -6.24 14.56
N LYS A 201 20.78 -7.37 14.89
CA LYS A 201 21.46 -8.67 14.81
C LYS A 201 21.73 -8.91 13.33
N LYS A 202 22.99 -8.75 12.94
CA LYS A 202 23.51 -9.15 11.63
C LYS A 202 23.16 -10.62 11.46
N VAL A 203 22.17 -10.91 10.61
CA VAL A 203 21.94 -12.27 10.14
C VAL A 203 23.10 -12.54 9.20
N PHE A 204 24.13 -13.23 9.70
CA PHE A 204 25.19 -13.74 8.84
C PHE A 204 24.58 -14.84 8.00
N ALA A 205 24.45 -14.60 6.70
CA ALA A 205 24.11 -15.64 5.74
C ALA A 205 25.27 -16.64 5.74
N ALA A 206 24.98 -17.90 6.07
CA ALA A 206 25.93 -18.98 5.90
C ALA A 206 26.15 -19.19 4.40
N ILE A 207 27.43 -19.24 4.00
CA ILE A 207 27.91 -19.60 2.65
C ILE A 207 27.65 -21.09 2.42
#